data_AF-A0A9P1DPP7-F1
#
_entry.id   AF-A0A9P1DPP7-F1
#
_cell.length_a   1.000
_cell.length_b   1.000
_cell.length_c   1.000
_cell.angle_alpha   90.00
_cell.angle_beta   90.00
_cell.angle_gamma   90.00
#
_symmetry.space_group_name_H-M   'P 1'
#
loop_
_entity.id
_entity.type
_entity.pdbx_description
1 polymer ?
#
loop_
_entity_poly.entity_id
_entity_poly.type
_entity_poly.pdbx_seq_one_letter_code
_entity_poly.pdbx_strand_id
1 'polypeptide(L)'
;MLFSYVISRKKTNISRGLRFFLKTATESILGIIVAEQKNGLLQQYHTAACLRDAWPDDKIGLRQLPQWMEFHLRDGIEHFLFYTVNLDSDILVDLYEPYIKSGVATRVHFNKERVGTSLSSFALDVRAAILGDCLYRFKNHATWILPSIDIDEYINMKDGSVFEGGKVPEDYLGLSWDAIVKKQGPQPNTVRSMEFNIFRFALVQPGQLEISSVLREPRVQPLCPKFVVNPELVRHDLRAVHVLEEWHAELGPLRHLGRSSLPTPS
;
A
#
# COMPACT_ATOMS: atom_id res chain seq x y z
N MET A 1 -4.62 16.59 14.27
CA MET A 1 -3.20 16.73 14.70
C MET A 1 -2.36 16.61 13.44
N LEU A 2 -1.67 17.66 13.02
CA LEU A 2 -0.86 17.65 11.80
C LEU A 2 0.50 17.03 12.09
N PHE A 3 0.85 15.97 11.38
CA PHE A 3 2.17 15.35 11.41
C PHE A 3 2.97 15.77 10.18
N SER A 4 4.26 16.03 10.35
CA SER A 4 5.17 16.29 9.24
C SER A 4 6.25 15.22 9.17
N TYR A 5 6.60 14.83 7.94
CA TYR A 5 7.65 13.85 7.66
C TYR A 5 8.86 14.58 7.09
N VAL A 6 10.01 14.44 7.75
CA VAL A 6 11.29 14.95 7.21
C VAL A 6 12.13 13.76 6.77
N ILE A 7 12.43 13.71 5.46
CA ILE A 7 13.33 12.73 4.87
C ILE A 7 14.76 13.27 4.96
N SER A 8 15.63 12.62 5.73
CA SER A 8 17.06 12.95 5.78
C SER A 8 17.89 11.84 5.16
N ARG A 9 18.80 12.22 4.25
CA ARG A 9 19.75 11.31 3.62
C ARG A 9 21.06 11.31 4.39
N LYS A 10 21.46 10.16 4.94
CA LYS A 10 22.83 9.96 5.43
C LYS A 10 23.58 9.06 4.45
N LYS A 11 24.65 9.57 3.82
CA LYS A 11 25.55 8.74 3.02
C LYS A 11 26.43 7.92 3.98
N THR A 12 26.21 6.61 4.02
CA THR A 12 27.11 5.63 4.63
C THR A 12 27.64 4.70 3.55
N ASN A 13 28.90 4.29 3.64
CA ASN A 13 29.62 3.58 2.57
C ASN A 13 29.11 2.17 2.24
N ILE A 14 28.10 1.62 2.95
CA ILE A 14 27.71 0.20 2.84
C ILE A 14 26.21 0.00 2.53
N SER A 15 25.37 1.00 2.77
CA SER A 15 23.94 0.98 2.40
C SER A 15 23.40 2.41 2.36
N ARG A 16 22.53 2.72 1.39
CA ARG A 16 21.75 3.97 1.43
C ARG A 16 20.55 3.72 2.34
N GLY A 17 20.65 4.14 3.59
CA GLY A 17 19.52 4.19 4.51
C GLY A 17 18.77 5.53 4.40
N LEU A 18 17.44 5.48 4.37
CA LEU A 18 16.59 6.64 4.57
C LEU A 18 16.20 6.70 6.04
N ARG A 19 16.27 7.89 6.63
CA ARG A 19 15.73 8.14 7.97
C ARG A 19 14.55 9.08 7.84
N PHE A 20 13.40 8.63 8.33
CA PHE A 20 12.20 9.44 8.50
C PHE A 20 12.11 9.85 9.95
N PHE A 21 12.00 11.16 10.18
CA PHE A 21 11.70 11.70 11.49
C PHE A 21 10.21 11.99 11.55
N LEU A 22 9.52 11.35 12.49
CA LEU A 22 8.14 11.68 12.84
C LEU A 22 8.21 12.88 13.78
N LYS A 23 7.67 14.03 13.37
CA LYS A 23 7.70 15.24 14.17
C LYS A 23 6.29 15.76 14.47
N THR A 24 6.13 16.34 15.66
CA THR A 24 4.97 17.16 16.00
C THR A 24 5.00 18.49 15.23
N ALA A 25 3.90 19.25 15.30
CA ALA A 25 3.84 20.62 14.80
C ALA A 25 4.85 21.57 15.48
N THR A 26 5.36 21.23 16.66
CA THR A 26 6.39 22.00 17.38
C THR A 26 7.81 21.46 17.15
N GLU A 27 8.00 20.67 16.09
CA GLU A 27 9.28 20.06 15.69
C GLU A 27 9.87 19.02 16.66
N SER A 28 9.14 18.62 17.71
CA SER A 28 9.59 17.55 18.61
C SER A 28 9.50 16.18 17.91
N ILE A 29 10.55 15.36 18.05
CA ILE A 29 10.65 14.05 17.43
C ILE A 29 9.80 13.04 18.23
N LEU A 30 8.80 12.46 17.59
CA LEU A 30 7.95 11.39 18.12
C LEU A 30 8.52 10.00 17.88
N GLY A 31 9.35 9.86 16.86
CA GLY A 31 9.95 8.58 16.50
C GLY A 31 10.87 8.71 15.30
N ILE A 32 11.73 7.71 15.15
CA ILE A 32 12.63 7.58 14.01
C ILE A 32 12.29 6.27 13.33
N ILE A 33 12.16 6.34 12.01
CA ILE A 33 12.00 5.19 11.15
C ILE A 33 13.22 5.13 10.25
N VAL A 34 13.91 4.00 10.23
CA VAL A 34 15.03 3.75 9.33
C VAL A 34 14.58 2.74 8.28
N ALA A 35 14.69 3.11 7.00
CA ALA A 35 14.38 2.27 5.85
C ALA A 35 15.65 1.97 5.08
N GLU A 36 16.01 0.69 4.97
CA GLU A 36 17.22 0.24 4.27
C GLU A 36 16.90 -0.43 2.94
N GLN A 37 17.76 -0.24 1.94
CA GLN A 37 17.66 -0.90 0.64
C GLN A 37 19.05 -1.22 0.07
N LYS A 38 19.17 -2.33 -0.65
CA LYS A 38 20.34 -2.63 -1.49
C LYS A 38 20.33 -1.72 -2.74
N ASN A 39 21.45 -1.05 -3.01
CA ASN A 39 21.58 -0.16 -4.16
C ASN A 39 21.47 -0.94 -5.49
N GLY A 40 20.90 -0.28 -6.51
CA GLY A 40 20.87 -0.80 -7.89
C GLY A 40 19.73 -1.77 -8.23
N LEU A 41 18.76 -1.96 -7.32
CA LEU A 41 17.64 -2.86 -7.55
C LEU A 41 16.49 -2.24 -8.36
N LEU A 42 16.27 -0.93 -8.24
CA LEU A 42 15.16 -0.28 -8.95
C LEU A 42 15.57 0.05 -10.38
N GLN A 43 14.87 -0.57 -11.32
CA GLN A 43 14.97 -0.31 -12.75
C GLN A 43 13.94 0.77 -13.15
N GLN A 44 13.69 0.91 -14.45
CA GLN A 44 12.51 1.61 -14.94
C GLN A 44 11.39 0.59 -15.08
N TYR A 45 10.26 0.91 -14.48
CA TYR A 45 9.05 0.09 -14.52
C TYR A 45 7.94 0.86 -15.19
N HIS A 46 7.03 0.18 -15.89
CA HIS A 46 5.79 0.81 -16.29
C HIS A 46 4.84 0.92 -15.11
N THR A 47 4.43 -0.23 -14.55
CA THR A 47 3.58 -0.30 -13.36
C THR A 47 4.27 -1.06 -12.23
N ALA A 48 4.29 -0.47 -11.03
CA ALA A 48 4.82 -1.09 -9.82
C ALA A 48 3.84 -0.99 -8.64
N ALA A 49 4.01 -1.82 -7.61
CA ALA A 49 3.14 -1.83 -6.43
C ALA A 49 3.92 -1.74 -5.12
N CYS A 50 3.28 -1.20 -4.09
CA CYS A 50 3.82 -1.12 -2.73
C CYS A 50 2.90 -1.83 -1.75
N LEU A 51 3.41 -2.87 -1.09
CA LEU A 51 2.63 -3.67 -0.16
C LEU A 51 2.83 -3.20 1.29
N ARG A 52 1.76 -2.70 1.93
CA ARG A 52 1.86 -1.99 3.21
C ARG A 52 1.70 -2.86 4.46
N ASP A 53 0.98 -3.98 4.37
CA ASP A 53 0.43 -4.65 5.55
C ASP A 53 0.80 -6.16 5.59
N ALA A 54 2.09 -6.48 5.49
CA ALA A 54 2.62 -7.83 5.78
C ALA A 54 2.79 -8.03 7.30
N TRP A 55 1.72 -7.91 8.08
CA TRP A 55 1.79 -8.01 9.55
C TRP A 55 1.85 -9.48 10.02
N PRO A 56 2.68 -9.81 11.02
CA PRO A 56 2.84 -11.17 11.53
C PRO A 56 1.60 -11.73 12.25
N ASP A 57 0.74 -10.88 12.79
CA ASP A 57 -0.43 -11.32 13.59
C ASP A 57 -1.58 -11.82 12.70
N ASP A 58 -1.63 -11.36 11.45
CA ASP A 58 -2.55 -11.89 10.44
C ASP A 58 -1.93 -13.10 9.75
N LYS A 59 -1.99 -14.25 10.43
CA LYS A 59 -1.59 -15.57 9.90
C LYS A 59 -2.21 -15.90 8.52
N ILE A 60 -3.20 -15.13 8.09
CA ILE A 60 -3.87 -15.23 6.78
C ILE A 60 -3.17 -14.38 5.73
N GLY A 61 -2.89 -13.10 6.01
CA GLY A 61 -2.36 -12.15 5.02
C GLY A 61 -1.03 -12.61 4.45
N LEU A 62 -0.07 -12.98 5.31
CA LEU A 62 1.23 -13.45 4.83
C LEU A 62 1.13 -14.73 4.00
N ARG A 63 0.23 -15.66 4.31
CA ARG A 63 0.07 -16.90 3.51
C ARG A 63 -0.46 -16.62 2.10
N GLN A 64 -1.18 -15.52 1.92
CA GLN A 64 -1.70 -15.10 0.63
C GLN A 64 -0.66 -14.38 -0.22
N LEU A 65 0.50 -13.99 0.34
CA LEU A 65 1.49 -13.17 -0.36
C LEU A 65 1.94 -13.78 -1.69
N PRO A 66 2.35 -15.07 -1.77
CA PRO A 66 2.78 -15.65 -3.04
C PRO A 66 1.68 -15.61 -4.10
N GLN A 67 0.46 -16.02 -3.72
CA GLN A 67 -0.69 -16.01 -4.61
C GLN A 67 -1.02 -14.60 -5.10
N TRP A 68 -1.03 -13.63 -4.19
CA TRP A 68 -1.31 -12.24 -4.50
C TRP A 68 -0.26 -11.66 -5.45
N MET A 69 1.03 -11.92 -5.19
CA MET A 69 2.13 -11.48 -6.04
C MET A 69 2.06 -12.11 -7.43
N GLU A 70 1.87 -13.42 -7.51
CA GLU A 70 1.80 -14.14 -8.79
C GLU A 70 0.62 -13.69 -9.64
N PHE A 71 -0.53 -13.43 -9.01
CA PHE A 71 -1.68 -12.84 -9.69
C PHE A 71 -1.32 -11.48 -10.31
N HIS A 72 -0.74 -10.58 -9.52
CA HIS A 72 -0.42 -9.22 -9.98
C HIS A 72 0.78 -9.19 -10.97
N LEU A 73 1.74 -10.11 -10.84
CA LEU A 73 2.84 -10.29 -11.81
C LEU A 73 2.29 -10.66 -13.19
N ARG A 74 1.42 -11.67 -13.25
CA ARG A 74 0.76 -12.09 -14.49
C ARG A 74 -0.03 -10.94 -15.10
N ASP A 75 -0.73 -10.19 -14.26
CA ASP A 75 -1.62 -9.11 -14.69
C ASP A 75 -0.87 -7.81 -15.03
N GLY A 76 0.47 -7.77 -15.00
CA GLY A 76 1.28 -6.67 -15.54
C GLY A 76 1.95 -5.75 -14.50
N ILE A 77 2.01 -6.12 -13.23
CA ILE A 77 2.89 -5.45 -12.25
C ILE A 77 4.32 -5.95 -12.43
N GLU A 78 5.27 -5.04 -12.64
CA GLU A 78 6.66 -5.39 -12.96
C GLU A 78 7.56 -5.46 -11.72
N HIS A 79 7.23 -4.72 -10.67
CA HIS A 79 8.01 -4.71 -9.44
C HIS A 79 7.17 -4.42 -8.20
N PHE A 80 7.59 -4.99 -7.08
CA PHE A 80 6.97 -4.79 -5.78
C PHE A 80 7.96 -4.24 -4.74
N LEU A 81 7.51 -3.26 -3.96
CA LEU A 81 8.14 -2.92 -2.68
C LEU A 81 7.38 -3.61 -1.53
N PHE A 82 8.05 -4.48 -0.80
CA PHE A 82 7.52 -5.14 0.38
C PHE A 82 7.98 -4.46 1.64
N TYR A 83 7.02 -3.99 2.43
CA TYR A 83 7.31 -3.29 3.67
C TYR A 83 7.18 -4.24 4.85
N THR A 84 8.21 -4.30 5.69
CA THR A 84 8.17 -5.05 6.96
C THR A 84 8.52 -4.14 8.12
N VAL A 85 7.84 -4.30 9.26
CA VAL A 85 8.00 -3.40 10.43
C VAL A 85 8.29 -4.25 11.65
N ASN A 86 9.41 -4.00 12.33
CA ASN A 86 9.79 -4.69 13.59
C ASN A 86 9.66 -6.23 13.52
N LEU A 87 9.94 -6.78 12.35
CA LEU A 87 9.83 -8.20 12.04
C LEU A 87 11.20 -8.87 12.16
N ASP A 88 11.35 -9.68 13.20
CA ASP A 88 12.55 -10.48 13.50
C ASP A 88 12.39 -11.96 13.11
N SER A 89 11.29 -12.34 12.44
CA SER A 89 11.00 -13.75 12.13
C SER A 89 11.58 -14.21 10.80
N ASP A 90 12.42 -15.24 10.84
CA ASP A 90 13.02 -15.92 9.68
C ASP A 90 11.97 -16.54 8.74
N ILE A 91 10.81 -16.94 9.26
CA ILE A 91 9.74 -17.60 8.47
C ILE A 91 9.27 -16.71 7.31
N LEU A 92 9.29 -15.39 7.48
CA LEU A 92 8.87 -14.48 6.42
C LEU A 92 9.91 -14.39 5.31
N VAL A 93 11.20 -14.56 5.65
CA VAL A 93 12.30 -14.50 4.69
C VAL A 93 12.07 -15.57 3.62
N ASP A 94 11.83 -16.82 4.02
CA ASP A 94 11.65 -17.92 3.07
C ASP A 94 10.49 -17.71 2.08
N LEU A 95 9.46 -16.96 2.48
CA LEU A 95 8.28 -16.71 1.67
C LEU A 95 8.53 -15.72 0.53
N TYR A 96 9.21 -14.59 0.81
CA TYR A 96 9.45 -13.55 -0.20
C TYR A 96 10.83 -13.61 -0.84
N GLU A 97 11.78 -14.36 -0.27
CA GLU A 97 13.15 -14.45 -0.77
C GLU A 97 13.24 -14.90 -2.24
N PRO A 98 12.42 -15.84 -2.74
CA PRO A 98 12.43 -16.19 -4.16
C PRO A 98 12.15 -14.99 -5.08
N TYR A 99 11.21 -14.11 -4.68
CA TYR A 99 10.86 -12.92 -5.44
C TYR A 99 11.94 -11.82 -5.34
N ILE A 100 12.60 -11.71 -4.19
CA ILE A 100 13.75 -10.80 -4.04
C ILE A 100 14.90 -11.27 -4.93
N LYS A 101 15.21 -12.57 -4.91
CA LYS A 101 16.29 -13.17 -5.71
C LYS A 101 16.03 -13.09 -7.21
N SER A 102 14.77 -13.18 -7.64
CA SER A 102 14.40 -13.02 -9.06
C SER A 102 14.38 -11.55 -9.51
N GLY A 103 14.50 -10.59 -8.59
CA GLY A 103 14.50 -9.16 -8.91
C GLY A 103 13.11 -8.53 -9.10
N VAL A 104 12.03 -9.31 -8.94
CA VAL A 104 10.65 -8.79 -9.04
C VAL A 104 10.20 -8.07 -7.78
N ALA A 105 10.97 -8.20 -6.69
CA ALA A 105 10.64 -7.64 -5.39
C ALA A 105 11.84 -6.98 -4.72
N THR A 106 11.58 -5.91 -3.96
CA THR A 106 12.53 -5.32 -3.02
C THR A 106 11.87 -5.26 -1.64
N ARG A 107 12.53 -5.80 -0.62
CA ARG A 107 12.13 -5.59 0.77
C ARG A 107 12.65 -4.24 1.26
N VAL A 108 11.77 -3.47 1.88
CA VAL A 108 12.08 -2.29 2.68
C VAL A 108 11.69 -2.58 4.12
N HIS A 109 12.69 -2.61 5.00
CA HIS A 109 12.46 -2.89 6.42
C HIS A 109 12.46 -1.60 7.23
N PHE A 110 11.45 -1.44 8.08
CA PHE A 110 11.25 -0.33 8.98
C PHE A 110 11.53 -0.82 10.40
N ASN A 111 12.59 -0.27 11.01
CA ASN A 111 12.80 -0.38 12.45
C ASN A 111 12.15 0.83 13.13
N LYS A 112 11.04 0.62 13.82
CA LYS A 112 10.29 1.66 14.53
C LYS A 112 10.31 1.39 16.02
N GLU A 113 11.09 2.18 16.73
CA GLU A 113 11.04 2.24 18.19
C GLU A 113 9.72 2.87 18.64
N ARG A 114 9.00 2.18 19.52
CA ARG A 114 7.72 2.68 20.05
C ARG A 114 8.00 3.69 21.17
N VAL A 115 7.72 4.96 20.94
CA VAL A 115 7.78 5.99 21.97
C VAL A 115 6.35 6.44 22.32
N GLY A 116 5.82 5.95 23.45
CA GLY A 116 4.67 6.56 24.14
C GLY A 116 3.30 6.62 23.44
N THR A 117 3.11 5.99 22.28
CA THR A 117 1.86 6.08 21.51
C THR A 117 0.97 4.82 21.58
N SER A 118 -0.35 5.00 21.36
CA SER A 118 -1.33 3.91 21.25
C SER A 118 -1.03 3.02 20.03
N LEU A 119 -1.51 1.77 20.03
CA LEU A 119 -1.35 0.87 18.86
C LEU A 119 -1.97 1.46 17.58
N SER A 120 -3.09 2.19 17.71
CA SER A 120 -3.77 2.82 16.57
C SER A 120 -2.95 3.94 15.91
N SER A 121 -2.33 4.80 16.71
CA SER A 121 -1.45 5.85 16.18
C SER A 121 -0.18 5.26 15.58
N PHE A 122 0.36 4.20 16.17
CA PHE A 122 1.50 3.48 15.60
C PHE A 122 1.25 2.98 14.18
N ALA A 123 0.09 2.35 13.93
CA ALA A 123 -0.27 1.81 12.62
C ALA A 123 -0.47 2.92 11.56
N LEU A 124 -1.14 4.02 11.93
CA LEU A 124 -1.36 5.15 11.01
C LEU A 124 -0.05 5.80 10.58
N ASP A 125 0.86 6.05 11.51
CA ASP A 125 2.19 6.61 11.22
C ASP A 125 2.99 5.72 10.27
N VAL A 126 2.94 4.40 10.48
CA VAL A 126 3.64 3.42 9.64
C VAL A 126 3.06 3.46 8.23
N ARG A 127 1.74 3.44 8.08
CA ARG A 127 1.08 3.50 6.76
C ARG A 127 1.44 4.76 5.99
N ALA A 128 1.45 5.91 6.66
CA ALA A 128 1.83 7.17 6.04
C ALA A 128 3.32 7.20 5.67
N ALA A 129 4.21 6.65 6.52
CA ALA A 129 5.62 6.53 6.21
C ALA A 129 5.89 5.60 5.02
N ILE A 130 5.19 4.46 4.93
CA ILE A 130 5.27 3.53 3.81
C ILE A 130 4.79 4.20 2.51
N LEU A 131 3.66 4.89 2.53
CA LEU A 131 3.17 5.64 1.37
C LEU A 131 4.19 6.68 0.87
N GLY A 132 4.79 7.43 1.80
CA GLY A 132 5.82 8.41 1.49
C GLY A 132 7.08 7.78 0.91
N ASP A 133 7.57 6.70 1.50
CA ASP A 133 8.74 5.95 1.01
C ASP A 133 8.48 5.34 -0.37
N CYS A 134 7.30 4.78 -0.59
CA CYS A 134 6.85 4.23 -1.87
C CYS A 134 6.90 5.27 -3.00
N LEU A 135 6.24 6.40 -2.79
CA LEU A 135 6.24 7.53 -3.74
C LEU A 135 7.66 8.03 -4.01
N TYR A 136 8.47 8.13 -2.96
CA TYR A 136 9.84 8.60 -3.07
C TYR A 136 10.73 7.65 -3.86
N ARG A 137 10.66 6.33 -3.60
CA ARG A 137 11.53 5.35 -4.25
C ARG A 137 11.18 5.12 -5.71
N PHE A 138 9.89 5.16 -6.04
CA PHE A 138 9.46 4.99 -7.41
C PHE A 138 9.50 6.27 -8.24
N LYS A 139 9.84 7.40 -7.63
CA LYS A 139 10.11 8.63 -8.37
C LYS A 139 11.32 8.42 -9.29
N ASN A 140 11.11 8.65 -10.58
CA ASN A 140 11.96 8.40 -11.73
C ASN A 140 12.27 6.91 -11.95
N HIS A 141 11.42 6.01 -11.45
CA HIS A 141 11.59 4.57 -11.56
C HIS A 141 10.32 3.84 -11.99
N ALA A 142 9.15 4.48 -11.91
CA ALA A 142 7.91 3.93 -12.41
C ALA A 142 7.04 5.00 -13.09
N THR A 143 6.31 4.64 -14.14
CA THR A 143 5.27 5.51 -14.73
C THR A 143 4.05 5.58 -13.83
N TRP A 144 3.61 4.41 -13.34
CA TRP A 144 2.46 4.25 -12.47
C TRP A 144 2.80 3.40 -11.27
N ILE A 145 2.26 3.76 -10.11
CA ILE A 145 2.39 2.97 -8.89
C ILE A 145 1.04 2.73 -8.22
N LEU A 146 0.92 1.59 -7.56
CA LEU A 146 -0.16 1.26 -6.64
C LEU A 146 0.36 1.38 -5.20
N PRO A 147 0.33 2.57 -4.59
CA PRO A 147 0.92 2.79 -3.29
C PRO A 147 0.06 2.24 -2.15
N SER A 148 -1.20 1.90 -2.43
CA SER A 148 -2.23 1.68 -1.41
C SER A 148 -2.94 0.34 -1.45
N ILE A 149 -2.49 -0.61 -2.26
CA ILE A 149 -3.13 -1.93 -2.38
C ILE A 149 -2.74 -2.82 -1.20
N ASP A 150 -3.73 -3.51 -0.65
CA ASP A 150 -3.54 -4.45 0.45
C ASP A 150 -3.44 -5.90 -0.08
N ILE A 151 -2.86 -6.82 0.68
CA ILE A 151 -2.53 -8.19 0.23
C ILE A 151 -3.76 -9.08 -0.03
N ASP A 152 -4.90 -8.68 0.51
CA ASP A 152 -6.20 -9.32 0.35
C ASP A 152 -7.03 -8.64 -0.76
N GLU A 153 -6.47 -7.64 -1.45
CA GLU A 153 -7.16 -6.90 -2.51
C GLU A 153 -6.67 -7.31 -3.90
N TYR A 154 -7.62 -7.51 -4.80
CA TYR A 154 -7.37 -7.85 -6.18
C TYR A 154 -8.00 -6.81 -7.08
N ILE A 155 -7.22 -6.28 -8.01
CA ILE A 155 -7.75 -5.49 -9.11
C ILE A 155 -8.16 -6.46 -10.21
N ASN A 156 -9.32 -6.25 -10.81
CA ASN A 156 -9.80 -7.07 -11.92
C ASN A 156 -10.55 -6.18 -12.91
N MET A 157 -10.02 -6.08 -14.12
CA MET A 157 -10.65 -5.35 -15.21
C MET A 157 -11.58 -6.27 -16.01
N LYS A 158 -12.88 -5.94 -16.02
CA LYS A 158 -13.89 -6.69 -16.79
C LYS A 158 -14.28 -6.02 -18.10
N ASP A 159 -14.16 -4.70 -18.16
CA ASP A 159 -14.53 -3.92 -19.33
C ASP A 159 -13.29 -3.61 -20.16
N GLY A 160 -13.23 -4.18 -21.37
CA GLY A 160 -12.15 -3.94 -22.31
C GLY A 160 -12.30 -2.65 -23.12
N SER A 161 -13.34 -1.85 -22.89
CA SER A 161 -13.67 -0.67 -23.69
C SER A 161 -12.61 0.44 -23.66
N VAL A 162 -11.67 0.40 -22.70
CA VAL A 162 -10.52 1.31 -22.63
C VAL A 162 -9.40 0.92 -23.60
N PHE A 163 -9.34 -0.35 -24.01
CA PHE A 163 -8.31 -0.89 -24.88
C PHE A 163 -8.73 -0.89 -26.35
N GLU A 164 -7.74 -0.91 -27.23
CA GLU A 164 -7.97 -1.11 -28.65
C GLU A 164 -8.57 -2.50 -28.91
N GLY A 165 -9.65 -2.55 -29.69
CA GLY A 165 -10.37 -3.80 -29.96
C GLY A 165 -11.34 -4.25 -28.85
N GLY A 166 -11.48 -3.49 -27.76
CA GLY A 166 -12.51 -3.73 -26.74
C GLY A 166 -12.31 -4.98 -25.89
N LYS A 167 -11.11 -5.57 -25.90
CA LYS A 167 -10.76 -6.78 -25.12
C LYS A 167 -9.78 -6.42 -24.01
N VAL A 168 -9.93 -7.05 -22.84
CA VAL A 168 -8.99 -6.92 -21.71
C VAL A 168 -7.75 -7.78 -22.00
N PRO A 169 -6.54 -7.20 -22.08
CA PRO A 169 -5.29 -7.94 -22.20
C PRO A 169 -5.02 -8.82 -20.97
N GLU A 170 -4.15 -9.82 -21.09
CA GLU A 170 -3.74 -10.63 -19.93
C GLU A 170 -2.96 -9.78 -18.91
N ASP A 171 -2.06 -8.93 -19.40
CA ASP A 171 -1.20 -8.01 -18.65
C ASP A 171 -1.86 -6.63 -18.43
N TYR A 172 -3.18 -6.61 -18.26
CA TYR A 172 -3.95 -5.36 -18.32
C TYR A 172 -3.48 -4.30 -17.31
N LEU A 173 -2.97 -4.62 -16.12
CA LEU A 173 -2.44 -3.60 -15.18
C LEU A 173 -1.19 -2.89 -15.70
N GLY A 174 -0.46 -3.50 -16.64
CA GLY A 174 0.64 -2.87 -17.36
C GLY A 174 0.18 -1.87 -18.41
N LEU A 175 -1.08 -1.92 -18.86
CA LEU A 175 -1.59 -1.13 -19.99
C LEU A 175 -2.77 -0.22 -19.63
N SER A 176 -3.49 -0.55 -18.55
CA SER A 176 -4.78 0.04 -18.20
C SER A 176 -4.69 1.52 -17.94
N TRP A 177 -3.65 1.98 -17.26
CA TRP A 177 -3.57 3.35 -16.77
C TRP A 177 -3.45 4.33 -17.93
N ASP A 178 -2.54 4.07 -18.86
CA ASP A 178 -2.39 4.86 -20.08
C ASP A 178 -3.65 4.79 -20.96
N ALA A 179 -4.26 3.60 -21.08
CA ALA A 179 -5.50 3.41 -21.83
C ALA A 179 -6.66 4.25 -21.24
N ILE A 180 -6.78 4.28 -19.90
CA ILE A 180 -7.76 5.10 -19.19
C ILE A 180 -7.49 6.59 -19.44
N VAL A 181 -6.24 7.06 -19.29
CA VAL A 181 -5.91 8.48 -19.51
C VAL A 181 -6.22 8.89 -20.96
N LYS A 182 -5.77 8.07 -21.92
CA LYS A 182 -6.02 8.30 -23.35
C LYS A 182 -7.51 8.38 -23.65
N LYS A 183 -8.33 7.49 -23.07
CA LYS A 183 -9.78 7.45 -23.32
C LYS A 183 -10.53 8.63 -22.67
N GLN A 184 -10.12 9.07 -21.48
CA GLN A 184 -10.80 10.17 -20.79
C GLN A 184 -10.48 11.54 -21.41
N GLY A 185 -9.39 11.66 -22.17
CA GLY A 185 -9.01 12.89 -22.87
C GLY A 185 -8.02 13.84 -22.19
N PRO A 186 -7.62 13.70 -20.91
CA PRO A 186 -6.48 14.44 -20.37
C PRO A 186 -5.18 14.12 -21.10
N GLN A 187 -4.24 15.09 -21.08
CA GLN A 187 -2.87 14.84 -21.51
C GLN A 187 -2.19 13.87 -20.53
N PRO A 188 -1.48 12.83 -20.98
CA PRO A 188 -0.85 11.82 -20.12
C PRO A 188 -0.02 12.40 -18.96
N ASN A 189 0.70 13.49 -19.22
CA ASN A 189 1.54 14.17 -18.24
C ASN A 189 0.81 15.11 -17.27
N THR A 190 -0.52 15.11 -17.27
CA THR A 190 -1.34 15.93 -16.35
C THR A 190 -2.09 15.12 -15.30
N VAL A 191 -2.22 13.80 -15.49
CA VAL A 191 -2.97 12.94 -14.57
C VAL A 191 -2.04 12.46 -13.46
N ARG A 192 -2.18 13.06 -12.27
CA ARG A 192 -1.36 12.72 -11.11
C ARG A 192 -1.77 11.41 -10.45
N SER A 193 -3.08 11.16 -10.37
CA SER A 193 -3.62 10.00 -9.70
C SER A 193 -5.00 9.63 -10.24
N MET A 194 -5.34 8.36 -10.11
CA MET A 194 -6.67 7.81 -10.32
C MET A 194 -7.17 7.20 -9.02
N GLU A 195 -8.44 7.45 -8.70
CA GLU A 195 -9.08 6.96 -7.49
C GLU A 195 -10.04 5.81 -7.83
N PHE A 196 -10.00 4.74 -7.03
CA PHE A 196 -10.81 3.55 -7.20
C PHE A 196 -11.62 3.29 -5.94
N ASN A 197 -12.90 3.01 -6.16
CA ASN A 197 -13.82 2.52 -5.15
C ASN A 197 -13.63 1.01 -4.93
N ILE A 198 -13.78 0.58 -3.68
CA ILE A 198 -13.61 -0.83 -3.31
C ILE A 198 -14.96 -1.55 -3.32
N PHE A 199 -14.97 -2.73 -3.92
CA PHE A 199 -16.05 -3.70 -3.79
C PHE A 199 -15.56 -4.85 -2.90
N ARG A 200 -16.35 -5.21 -1.89
CA ARG A 200 -16.06 -6.38 -1.07
C ARG A 200 -16.69 -7.62 -1.68
N PHE A 201 -15.99 -8.74 -1.59
CA PHE A 201 -16.57 -10.05 -1.87
C PHE A 201 -17.15 -10.61 -0.58
N ALA A 202 -18.29 -11.29 -0.67
CA ALA A 202 -18.73 -12.09 0.46
C ALA A 202 -17.65 -13.13 0.76
N LEU A 203 -17.39 -13.37 2.05
CA LEU A 203 -16.43 -14.38 2.48
C LEU A 203 -16.79 -15.72 1.83
N VAL A 204 -15.79 -16.37 1.21
CA VAL A 204 -15.96 -17.71 0.66
C VAL A 204 -16.21 -18.71 1.78
N GLN A 205 -16.86 -19.83 1.47
CA GLN A 205 -17.00 -20.89 2.46
C GLN A 205 -15.62 -21.47 2.84
N PRO A 206 -15.47 -22.02 4.06
CA PRO A 206 -14.24 -22.69 4.45
C PRO A 206 -13.80 -23.73 3.40
N GLY A 207 -12.53 -23.66 2.98
CA GLY A 207 -11.96 -24.58 1.99
C GLY A 207 -11.99 -24.10 0.53
N GLN A 208 -12.50 -22.91 0.25
CA GLN A 208 -12.43 -22.28 -1.07
C GLN A 208 -11.38 -21.15 -1.13
N LEU A 209 -10.85 -20.88 -2.32
CA LEU A 209 -9.94 -19.75 -2.54
C LEU A 209 -10.75 -18.45 -2.61
N GLU A 210 -10.37 -17.42 -1.86
CA GLU A 210 -11.07 -16.11 -1.88
C GLU A 210 -11.15 -15.51 -3.28
N ILE A 211 -10.09 -15.65 -4.09
CA ILE A 211 -10.05 -15.18 -5.47
C ILE A 211 -11.09 -15.85 -6.39
N SER A 212 -11.62 -17.02 -6.00
CA SER A 212 -12.65 -17.73 -6.75
C SER A 212 -14.08 -17.35 -6.35
N SER A 213 -14.24 -16.39 -5.41
CA SER A 213 -15.57 -15.94 -4.97
C SER A 213 -16.35 -15.33 -6.13
N VAL A 214 -17.48 -15.95 -6.46
CA VAL A 214 -18.48 -15.38 -7.38
C VAL A 214 -19.39 -14.36 -6.70
N LEU A 215 -19.36 -14.28 -5.36
CA LEU A 215 -20.25 -13.46 -4.56
C LEU A 215 -19.68 -12.05 -4.41
N ARG A 216 -20.09 -11.15 -5.30
CA ARG A 216 -19.79 -9.71 -5.17
C ARG A 216 -20.85 -9.06 -4.30
N GLU A 217 -20.44 -8.28 -3.30
CA GLU A 217 -21.39 -7.40 -2.66
C GLU A 217 -21.91 -6.38 -3.70
N PRO A 218 -23.23 -6.16 -3.79
CA PRO A 218 -23.83 -5.36 -4.85
C PRO A 218 -23.53 -3.85 -4.72
N ARG A 219 -22.78 -3.44 -3.69
CA ARG A 219 -22.57 -2.04 -3.33
C ARG A 219 -21.10 -1.75 -3.10
N VAL A 220 -20.68 -0.59 -3.62
CA VAL A 220 -19.43 0.06 -3.23
C VAL A 220 -19.42 0.21 -1.72
N GLN A 221 -18.31 -0.15 -1.10
CA GLN A 221 -18.14 0.03 0.34
C GLN A 221 -17.63 1.44 0.64
N PRO A 222 -18.04 2.06 1.77
CA PRO A 222 -17.47 3.31 2.25
C PRO A 222 -16.10 3.06 2.91
N LEU A 223 -15.19 2.41 2.19
CA LEU A 223 -13.82 2.14 2.61
C LEU A 223 -12.88 3.21 2.09
N CYS A 224 -11.66 3.24 2.63
CA CYS A 224 -10.62 4.13 2.13
C CYS A 224 -10.40 3.88 0.64
N PRO A 225 -10.51 4.91 -0.22
CA PRO A 225 -10.28 4.74 -1.65
C PRO A 225 -8.86 4.24 -1.92
N LYS A 226 -8.71 3.55 -3.05
CA LYS A 226 -7.43 3.06 -3.54
C LYS A 226 -6.95 3.95 -4.66
N PHE A 227 -5.64 4.07 -4.81
CA PHE A 227 -5.05 4.99 -5.78
C PHE A 227 -4.09 4.27 -6.71
N VAL A 228 -4.08 4.73 -7.96
CA VAL A 228 -2.94 4.58 -8.86
C VAL A 228 -2.35 5.97 -9.02
N VAL A 229 -1.03 6.10 -8.90
CA VAL A 229 -0.35 7.40 -8.85
C VAL A 229 0.77 7.44 -9.86
N ASN A 230 0.92 8.57 -10.55
CA ASN A 230 2.11 8.87 -11.34
C ASN A 230 3.14 9.57 -10.43
N PRO A 231 4.23 8.90 -10.00
CA PRO A 231 5.16 9.44 -9.02
C PRO A 231 6.00 10.61 -9.55
N GLU A 232 6.07 10.83 -10.87
CA GLU A 232 6.76 11.99 -11.45
C GLU A 232 6.03 13.30 -11.19
N LEU A 233 4.69 13.26 -11.28
CA LEU A 233 3.85 14.44 -11.13
C LEU A 233 3.53 14.77 -9.67
N VAL A 234 3.93 13.89 -8.76
CA VAL A 234 3.90 14.04 -7.31
C VAL A 234 5.02 15.00 -6.93
N ARG A 235 4.63 16.24 -6.57
CA ARG A 235 5.57 17.29 -6.21
C ARG A 235 6.40 16.88 -4.98
N HIS A 236 7.64 17.35 -4.94
CA HIS A 236 8.61 17.05 -3.87
C HIS A 236 8.20 17.55 -2.48
N ASP A 237 7.16 18.38 -2.42
CA ASP A 237 6.59 18.95 -1.20
C ASP A 237 5.42 18.15 -0.64
N LEU A 238 5.25 16.86 -1.01
CA LEU A 238 4.40 15.94 -0.25
C LEU A 238 4.92 15.80 1.19
N ARG A 239 4.59 16.79 2.01
CA ARG A 239 4.73 16.80 3.47
C ARG A 239 3.63 15.95 4.12
N ALA A 240 2.62 15.57 3.36
CA ALA A 240 1.61 14.61 3.71
C ALA A 240 0.96 14.11 2.41
N VAL A 241 0.80 12.80 2.23
CA VAL A 241 -0.39 12.33 1.52
C VAL A 241 -1.53 12.89 2.36
N HIS A 242 -2.39 13.73 1.78
CA HIS A 242 -3.50 14.34 2.51
C HIS A 242 -4.30 13.24 3.24
N VAL A 243 -4.01 13.04 4.52
CA VAL A 243 -4.95 12.44 5.44
C VAL A 243 -5.95 13.57 5.65
N LEU A 244 -7.00 13.58 4.83
CA LEU A 244 -8.07 14.57 4.89
C LEU A 244 -8.49 14.75 6.36
N GLU A 245 -8.36 15.97 6.89
CA GLU A 245 -8.67 16.28 8.30
C GLU A 245 -10.12 15.92 8.66
N GLU A 246 -11.01 15.86 7.67
CA GLU A 246 -12.43 15.50 7.80
C GLU A 246 -12.66 14.08 8.34
N TRP A 247 -11.70 13.15 8.19
CA TRP A 247 -11.84 11.78 8.71
C TRP A 247 -11.67 11.68 10.23
N HIS A 248 -11.08 12.69 10.87
CA HIS A 248 -11.09 12.77 12.33
C HIS A 248 -12.44 13.19 12.90
N ALA A 249 -13.32 13.79 12.09
CA ALA A 249 -14.62 14.29 12.53
C ALA A 249 -15.74 13.23 12.45
N GLU A 250 -15.65 12.25 11.55
CA GLU A 250 -16.67 11.20 11.37
C GLU A 250 -16.51 10.02 12.34
N LEU A 251 -15.33 9.85 12.95
CA LEU A 251 -15.19 9.02 14.14
C LEU A 251 -15.69 9.81 15.35
N GLY A 252 -17.01 10.01 15.42
CA GLY A 252 -17.66 10.63 16.58
C GLY A 252 -17.18 10.00 17.89
N PRO A 253 -17.28 10.71 19.04
CA PRO A 253 -16.77 10.21 20.30
C PRO A 253 -17.31 8.80 20.52
N LEU A 254 -16.39 7.84 20.66
CA LEU A 254 -16.68 6.44 20.96
C LEU A 254 -17.66 6.45 22.14
N ARG A 255 -18.96 6.31 21.85
CA ARG A 255 -19.96 6.08 22.88
C ARG A 255 -19.54 4.76 23.50
N HIS A 256 -19.08 4.82 24.75
CA HIS A 256 -18.95 3.66 25.59
C HIS A 256 -20.29 2.92 25.55
N LEU A 257 -20.37 1.86 24.75
CA LEU A 257 -21.42 0.85 24.89
C LEU A 257 -21.17 0.24 26.26
N GLY A 258 -21.93 0.73 27.23
CA GLY A 258 -22.00 0.18 28.57
C GLY A 258 -22.25 -1.32 28.46
N ARG A 259 -21.48 -2.09 29.23
CA ARG A 259 -21.77 -3.50 29.51
C ARG A 259 -23.21 -3.59 29.99
N SER A 260 -24.11 -4.14 29.17
CA SER A 260 -25.37 -4.66 29.67
C SER A 260 -25.04 -5.84 30.56
N SER A 261 -25.32 -5.71 31.85
CA SER A 261 -25.38 -6.83 32.80
C SER A 261 -26.32 -7.91 32.25
N LEU A 262 -25.79 -9.11 32.05
CA LEU A 262 -26.60 -10.31 31.83
C LEU A 262 -27.43 -10.59 33.10
N PRO A 263 -28.70 -11.01 32.98
CA PRO A 263 -29.49 -11.40 34.13
C PRO A 263 -28.98 -12.74 34.67
N THR A 264 -28.82 -12.81 35.99
CA THR A 264 -28.62 -14.06 36.73
C THR A 264 -29.87 -14.92 36.64
N PRO A 265 -29.75 -16.24 36.38
CA PRO A 265 -30.90 -17.13 36.39
C PRO A 265 -31.34 -17.41 37.83
N SER A 266 -32.65 -17.34 38.05
CA SER A 266 -33.37 -17.82 39.23
C SER A 266 -33.65 -19.31 39.15
#